data_AF-A0A0K3C8G6-F1
#
_entry.id   AF-A0A0K3C8G6-F1
#
_cell.length_a   1.000
_cell.length_b   1.000
_cell.length_c   1.000
_cell.angle_alpha   90.00
_cell.angle_beta   90.00
_cell.angle_gamma   90.00
#
_symmetry.space_group_name_H-M   'P 1'
#
loop_
_entity.id
_entity.type
_entity.pdbx_description
1 polymer ?
#
loop_
_entity_poly.entity_id
_entity_poly.type
_entity_poly.pdbx_seq_one_letter_code
_entity_poly.pdbx_strand_id
1 'polypeptide(L)'
;MHLSILLSLVTTALPLALVDAAPAPAADVASTDSYHDDGHCGGGGGGYGGKVDNWGRCGGKGYKGPTECGAGYVGKYHNDGWSMCEPKLCLR
;
A
#
# COMPACT_ATOMS: atom_id res chain seq x y z
N MET A 1 22.29 -3.56 60.56
CA MET A 1 21.75 -2.31 59.96
C MET A 1 22.42 -2.02 58.60
N HIS A 2 22.60 -3.03 57.73
CA HIS A 2 23.28 -2.84 56.43
C HIS A 2 22.48 -3.35 55.23
N LEU A 3 21.32 -4.00 55.45
CA LEU A 3 20.51 -4.56 54.36
C LEU A 3 19.57 -3.53 53.69
N SER A 4 19.32 -2.39 54.34
CA SER A 4 18.40 -1.35 53.85
C SER A 4 19.03 -0.35 52.88
N ILE A 5 20.36 -0.24 52.85
CA ILE A 5 21.08 0.75 52.03
C ILE A 5 21.27 0.23 50.59
N LEU A 6 21.35 -1.10 50.42
CA LEU A 6 21.57 -1.71 49.10
C LEU A 6 20.34 -1.64 48.19
N LEU A 7 19.12 -1.55 48.74
CA LEU A 7 17.90 -1.48 47.95
C LEU A 7 17.67 -0.11 47.30
N SER A 8 18.29 0.96 47.83
CA SER A 8 18.13 2.32 47.31
C SER A 8 18.99 2.63 46.09
N LEU A 9 20.09 1.89 45.87
CA LEU A 9 21.00 2.14 44.74
C LEU A 9 20.59 1.41 43.44
N VAL A 10 19.72 0.41 43.50
CA VAL A 10 19.35 -0.40 42.33
C VAL A 10 18.36 0.34 41.40
N THR A 11 17.74 1.43 41.86
CA THR A 11 16.64 2.09 41.12
C THR A 11 17.06 3.26 40.22
N THR A 12 18.34 3.64 40.15
CA THR A 12 18.75 4.88 39.42
C THR A 12 19.70 4.70 38.25
N ALA A 13 20.09 3.46 37.93
CA ALA A 13 21.08 3.21 36.87
C ALA A 13 20.53 2.37 35.71
N LEU A 14 19.26 2.51 35.36
CA LEU A 14 18.80 2.09 34.04
C LEU A 14 18.88 3.30 33.10
N PRO A 15 19.95 3.40 32.28
CA PRO A 15 20.12 4.52 31.38
C PRO A 15 18.92 4.59 30.43
N LEU A 16 18.21 5.72 30.44
CA LEU A 16 17.22 6.12 29.43
C LEU A 16 17.84 6.33 28.03
N ALA A 17 19.02 5.75 27.78
CA ALA A 17 19.74 5.83 26.52
C ALA A 17 19.56 4.53 25.73
N LEU A 18 18.30 4.12 25.54
CA LEU A 18 17.91 3.44 24.32
C LEU A 18 16.86 4.31 23.63
N VAL A 19 17.36 5.49 23.22
CA VAL A 19 16.90 6.17 22.01
C VAL A 19 17.28 5.27 20.82
N ASP A 20 16.73 4.06 20.77
CA ASP A 20 16.77 3.31 19.53
C ASP A 20 15.92 4.11 18.55
N ALA A 21 16.60 4.56 17.50
CA ALA A 21 15.99 5.21 16.37
C ALA A 21 14.65 4.55 16.10
N ALA A 22 13.60 5.37 16.02
CA ALA A 22 12.43 4.96 15.26
C ALA A 22 12.98 4.28 14.01
N PRO A 23 12.60 3.02 13.70
CA PRO A 23 12.86 2.55 12.36
C PRO A 23 12.26 3.65 11.49
N ALA A 24 13.12 4.34 10.73
CA ALA A 24 12.67 5.14 9.61
C ALA A 24 11.57 4.29 8.99
N PRO A 25 10.33 4.82 8.80
CA PRO A 25 9.26 4.03 8.20
C PRO A 25 9.94 3.37 7.03
N ALA A 26 10.01 2.04 7.10
CA ALA A 26 10.81 1.32 6.17
C ALA A 26 10.39 1.89 4.83
N ALA A 27 11.36 2.08 3.96
CA ALA A 27 11.09 1.85 2.57
C ALA A 27 10.66 0.38 2.39
N ASP A 28 9.64 -0.11 3.14
CA ASP A 28 8.77 -1.20 2.76
C ASP A 28 7.97 -0.65 1.59
N VAL A 29 8.69 -0.62 0.49
CA VAL A 29 8.20 -0.64 -0.87
C VAL A 29 7.18 0.46 -1.14
N ALA A 30 7.74 1.65 -1.39
CA ALA A 30 7.48 2.27 -2.68
C ALA A 30 7.84 1.26 -3.81
N SER A 31 7.06 0.20 -3.94
CA SER A 31 6.85 -0.51 -5.19
C SER A 31 5.53 0.03 -5.73
N THR A 32 5.54 1.35 -5.97
CA THR A 32 4.83 1.92 -7.14
C THR A 32 5.30 1.26 -8.44
N ASP A 33 6.39 0.50 -8.34
CA ASP A 33 7.08 -0.21 -9.37
C ASP A 33 6.78 -1.71 -9.23
N SER A 34 5.51 -2.06 -9.45
CA SER A 34 5.09 -3.43 -9.82
C SER A 34 5.31 -4.54 -8.77
N TYR A 35 4.42 -4.61 -7.77
CA TYR A 35 4.11 -5.91 -7.16
C TYR A 35 3.61 -6.84 -8.28
N HIS A 36 4.36 -7.92 -8.51
CA HIS A 36 4.04 -8.97 -9.47
C HIS A 36 3.64 -10.21 -8.65
N ASP A 37 2.35 -10.46 -8.49
CA ASP A 37 1.83 -11.76 -8.07
C ASP A 37 1.44 -12.56 -9.33
N ASP A 38 2.02 -13.75 -9.49
CA ASP A 38 1.67 -14.81 -10.45
C ASP A 38 1.02 -14.40 -11.80
N GLY A 39 1.60 -13.39 -12.47
CA GLY A 39 1.23 -12.99 -13.84
C GLY A 39 0.41 -11.69 -13.95
N HIS A 40 -0.04 -11.11 -12.85
CA HIS A 40 -0.66 -9.79 -12.83
C HIS A 40 0.35 -8.74 -12.37
N CYS A 41 0.37 -7.61 -13.04
CA CYS A 41 1.15 -6.49 -12.53
C CYS A 41 0.22 -5.47 -11.93
N GLY A 42 0.31 -5.27 -10.63
CA GLY A 42 -0.49 -4.29 -9.91
C GLY A 42 0.03 -4.08 -8.51
N GLY A 43 0.97 -3.14 -8.36
CA GLY A 43 1.38 -2.61 -7.08
C GLY A 43 0.24 -1.82 -6.43
N GLY A 44 -0.01 -2.13 -5.15
CA GLY A 44 -1.08 -1.56 -4.34
C GLY A 44 -1.04 -0.03 -4.31
N GLY A 45 -2.03 0.59 -4.94
CA GLY A 45 -2.27 2.02 -4.90
C GLY A 45 -3.76 2.26 -4.95
N GLY A 46 -4.44 1.97 -3.84
CA GLY A 46 -5.88 2.16 -3.71
C GLY A 46 -6.28 3.63 -3.83
N GLY A 47 -7.13 3.92 -4.82
CA GLY A 47 -8.36 4.68 -4.59
C GLY A 47 -8.34 6.16 -4.19
N TYR A 48 -7.21 6.86 -4.07
CA TYR A 48 -7.23 8.31 -3.77
C TYR A 48 -7.10 9.15 -5.05
N GLY A 49 -8.15 9.23 -5.88
CA GLY A 49 -8.12 10.18 -7.02
C GLY A 49 -9.08 9.97 -8.18
N GLY A 50 -10.21 9.28 -7.98
CA GLY A 50 -11.15 9.03 -9.07
C GLY A 50 -10.58 8.10 -10.15
N LYS A 51 -9.81 7.09 -9.75
CA LYS A 51 -9.45 5.98 -10.62
C LYS A 51 -10.36 4.79 -10.30
N VAL A 52 -10.61 3.96 -11.30
CA VAL A 52 -11.48 2.80 -11.20
C VAL A 52 -10.65 1.58 -10.83
N ASP A 53 -11.07 0.89 -9.76
CA ASP A 53 -10.42 -0.35 -9.31
C ASP A 53 -10.69 -1.53 -10.25
N ASN A 54 -10.06 -2.67 -9.96
CA ASN A 54 -10.28 -3.92 -10.68
C ASN A 54 -11.76 -4.25 -10.82
N TRP A 55 -12.16 -4.73 -11.99
CA TRP A 55 -13.52 -5.09 -12.36
C TRP A 55 -14.53 -3.93 -12.29
N GLY A 56 -14.08 -2.70 -12.03
CA GLY A 56 -14.93 -1.52 -12.03
C GLY A 56 -15.23 -1.03 -13.45
N ARG A 57 -16.36 -0.32 -13.62
CA ARG A 57 -16.73 0.30 -14.90
C ARG A 57 -15.87 1.52 -15.16
N CYS A 58 -15.21 1.57 -16.32
CA CYS A 58 -14.41 2.71 -16.76
C CYS A 58 -14.91 3.34 -18.07
N GLY A 59 -16.01 2.85 -18.64
CA GLY A 59 -16.47 3.35 -19.93
C GLY A 59 -17.86 2.86 -20.35
N GLY A 60 -18.25 3.32 -21.54
CA GLY A 60 -19.51 2.99 -22.20
C GLY A 60 -20.39 4.21 -22.50
N LYS A 61 -21.32 4.05 -23.44
CA LYS A 61 -22.29 5.08 -23.83
C LYS A 61 -23.03 5.62 -22.60
N GLY A 62 -23.03 6.95 -22.47
CA GLY A 62 -23.71 7.65 -21.37
C GLY A 62 -22.99 7.60 -20.02
N TYR A 63 -21.85 6.92 -19.89
CA TYR A 63 -21.09 6.90 -18.64
C TYR A 63 -20.48 8.28 -18.33
N LYS A 64 -20.61 8.72 -17.08
CA LYS A 64 -20.12 10.02 -16.56
C LYS A 64 -19.18 9.89 -15.35
N GLY A 65 -18.94 8.64 -14.92
CA GLY A 65 -18.03 8.35 -13.82
C GLY A 65 -16.58 8.38 -14.28
N PRO A 66 -15.66 7.98 -13.40
CA PRO A 66 -14.25 7.98 -13.71
C PRO A 66 -13.92 6.97 -14.81
N THR A 67 -13.14 7.40 -15.81
CA THR A 67 -12.83 6.59 -17.00
C THR A 67 -11.44 6.00 -17.00
N GLU A 68 -10.63 6.34 -16.01
CA GLU A 68 -9.24 5.91 -15.91
C GLU A 68 -9.12 4.80 -14.88
N CYS A 69 -8.52 3.69 -15.28
CA CYS A 69 -8.27 2.57 -14.38
C CYS A 69 -7.11 2.86 -13.43
N GLY A 70 -7.16 2.28 -12.23
CA GLY A 70 -6.04 2.32 -11.28
C GLY A 70 -4.79 1.66 -11.84
N ALA A 71 -3.64 1.96 -11.22
CA ALA A 71 -2.38 1.32 -11.57
C ALA A 71 -2.52 -0.20 -11.47
N GLY A 72 -2.12 -0.91 -12.53
CA GLY A 72 -2.27 -2.36 -12.57
C GLY A 72 -3.48 -2.89 -13.32
N TYR A 73 -4.33 -2.01 -13.84
CA TYR A 73 -5.49 -2.38 -14.62
C TYR A 73 -5.52 -1.69 -15.98
N VAL A 74 -6.22 -2.29 -16.94
CA VAL A 74 -6.46 -1.76 -18.29
C VAL A 74 -7.95 -1.79 -18.59
N GLY A 75 -8.45 -0.72 -19.21
CA GLY A 75 -9.84 -0.64 -19.65
C GLY A 75 -10.10 -1.56 -20.84
N LYS A 76 -10.93 -2.58 -20.65
CA LYS A 76 -11.39 -3.51 -21.67
C LYS A 76 -12.80 -3.15 -22.10
N TYR A 77 -13.00 -3.05 -23.41
CA TYR A 77 -14.32 -2.86 -23.99
C TYR A 77 -15.05 -4.20 -24.02
N HIS A 78 -16.29 -4.23 -23.52
CA HIS A 78 -17.15 -5.41 -23.63
C HIS A 78 -18.31 -5.17 -24.59
N ASN A 79 -18.91 -3.99 -24.51
CA ASN A 79 -20.00 -3.58 -25.40
C ASN A 79 -20.15 -2.06 -25.38
N ASP A 80 -21.03 -1.56 -26.26
CA ASP A 80 -21.26 -0.14 -26.46
C ASP A 80 -21.55 0.61 -25.15
N GLY A 81 -22.24 -0.02 -24.21
CA GLY A 81 -22.63 0.56 -22.92
C GLY A 81 -21.63 0.31 -21.80
N TRP A 82 -20.59 -0.51 -22.00
CA TRP A 82 -19.76 -1.02 -20.91
C TRP A 82 -18.30 -1.26 -21.29
N SER A 83 -17.42 -0.66 -20.51
CA SER A 83 -16.00 -1.00 -20.46
C SER A 83 -15.59 -1.19 -19.00
N MET A 84 -14.72 -2.17 -18.74
CA MET A 84 -14.34 -2.61 -17.41
C MET A 84 -12.83 -2.57 -17.24
N CYS A 85 -12.34 -2.19 -16.06
CA CYS A 85 -10.94 -2.33 -15.72
C CYS A 85 -10.63 -3.80 -15.42
N GLU A 86 -9.74 -4.40 -16.19
CA GLU A 86 -9.25 -5.77 -15.94
C GLU A 86 -7.76 -5.74 -15.59
N PRO A 87 -7.22 -6.77 -14.92
CA PRO A 87 -5.80 -6.85 -14.63
C PRO A 87 -4.96 -6.72 -15.91
N LYS A 88 -3.95 -5.84 -15.90
CA LYS A 88 -2.91 -5.93 -16.93
C LYS A 88 -2.03 -7.13 -16.62
N LEU A 89 -1.93 -8.04 -17.58
CA LEU A 89 -0.85 -9.00 -17.62
C LEU A 89 0.43 -8.23 -17.93
N CYS A 90 1.44 -8.33 -17.07
CA CYS A 90 2.77 -7.90 -17.46
C CYS A 90 3.52 -9.08 -18.02
N LEU A 91 3.85 -8.97 -19.31
CA LEU A 91 4.84 -9.82 -19.94
C LEU A 91 6.18 -9.46 -19.29
N ARG A 92 6.70 -10.38 -18.48
CA ARG A 92 8.06 -10.30 -17.94
C ARG A 92 9.06 -10.79 -18.97
#